data_AF-A0A196SD82-F1
#
_entry.id   AF-A0A196SD82-F1
#
_cell.length_a   1.000
_cell.length_b   1.000
_cell.length_c   1.000
_cell.angle_alpha   90.00
_cell.angle_beta   90.00
_cell.angle_gamma   90.00
#
_symmetry.space_group_name_H-M   'P 1'
#
loop_
_entity.id
_entity.type
_entity.pdbx_description
1 polymer ?
#
loop_
_entity_poly.entity_id
_entity_poly.type
_entity_poly.pdbx_seq_one_letter_code
_entity_poly.pdbx_strand_id
1 'polypeptide(L)'
;MKFLLISMIVLITICGAESLCSTDVYDSYLGVYPVKCEGDCDEYKRLHFPDFKKSCQHMVSKQPYTPYQMEFTMLSDFSEEDLTGVMDVKQKHSRRGSYYEPIEAKEDAVEPAFTTMDRDFCSEDAELREYAKPNNCSLSWVTMIVNAGERALAMIGGSEKLSAAFVKKCYAEGDACNGLGMAEIAEGLKKIGLVSEREANRVLEERGDLCSIPQSKRFTFKVLKAEGPNRGGLMNLIGEGNPVLTLLSINLNRLRFVKDMREEDVTLNGTVYEPSLYGLVTGYVKTTEEVDGYWVVEGTPSPCESVNVKVPMRDNETNSDYAGTPSPCESVNVKVPMRDNETNSDYAGIAGYAFAIEFNGKRDFMVPSEGLTSVDAIPSFAQSIVFAADSFSEVGEVDFSRFRELKELVFGANSFANVGSLELVGLHKLKSLRFEVGAFANGFNLVLDDMPSLVDLQYSEGCFTGEASGRRLAEVSGYGIRISGCSSLRRVTIPGGSFTHATVVSMVSLSAVEEVRIEEGALPKVEVMNMTSMESLSVLSIGKNALVVCESMTMVDVAIKAKDLETLLDLSKECLKALQEIIVNNVKEMIEIAEAIKKILDRVIDMLEP
;
A
#
# COMPACT_ATOMS: atom_id res chain seq x y z
N MET A 1 16.19 -18.68 62.81
CA MET A 1 15.38 -17.47 62.53
C MET A 1 15.49 -17.00 61.07
N LYS A 2 16.69 -16.81 60.49
CA LYS A 2 16.85 -16.47 59.05
C LYS A 2 16.30 -17.53 58.07
N PHE A 3 16.46 -18.82 58.35
CA PHE A 3 15.88 -19.91 57.53
C PHE A 3 14.34 -19.94 57.56
N LEU A 4 13.72 -19.55 58.68
CA LEU A 4 12.26 -19.50 58.84
C LEU A 4 11.66 -18.31 58.10
N LEU A 5 12.33 -17.14 58.09
CA LEU A 5 11.87 -15.98 57.31
C LEU A 5 11.97 -16.21 55.79
N ILE A 6 13.04 -16.84 55.32
CA ILE A 6 13.21 -17.18 53.90
C ILE A 6 12.16 -18.23 53.49
N SER A 7 11.92 -19.26 54.32
CA SER A 7 10.87 -20.25 54.08
C SER A 7 9.47 -19.64 54.09
N MET A 8 9.20 -18.62 54.91
CA MET A 8 7.89 -17.97 54.97
C MET A 8 7.65 -17.02 53.79
N ILE A 9 8.67 -16.29 53.33
CA ILE A 9 8.59 -15.44 52.12
C ILE A 9 8.42 -16.31 50.87
N VAL A 10 9.13 -17.45 50.79
CA VAL A 10 8.97 -18.45 49.73
C VAL A 10 7.57 -19.08 49.79
N LEU A 11 7.04 -19.43 50.98
CA LEU A 11 5.66 -19.92 51.09
C LEU A 11 4.61 -18.86 50.72
N ILE A 12 4.82 -17.58 51.03
CA ILE A 12 3.88 -16.49 50.71
C ILE A 12 3.90 -16.19 49.20
N THR A 13 5.06 -16.25 48.54
CA THR A 13 5.15 -16.14 47.07
C THR A 13 4.57 -17.36 46.36
N ILE A 14 4.76 -18.57 46.90
CA ILE A 14 4.16 -19.81 46.38
C ILE A 14 2.62 -19.82 46.57
N CYS A 15 2.10 -19.44 47.74
CA CYS A 15 0.66 -19.33 47.99
C CYS A 15 0.00 -18.22 47.14
N GLY A 16 0.69 -17.09 46.92
CA GLY A 16 0.22 -16.03 46.04
C GLY A 16 0.14 -16.49 44.58
N ALA A 17 1.14 -17.21 44.09
CA ALA A 17 1.19 -17.73 42.73
C ALA A 17 0.13 -18.82 42.44
N GLU A 18 -0.25 -19.64 43.42
CA GLU A 18 -1.34 -20.62 43.24
C GLU A 18 -2.72 -19.95 43.08
N SER A 19 -2.95 -18.81 43.74
CA SER A 19 -4.19 -18.03 43.56
C SER A 19 -4.22 -17.21 42.27
N LEU A 20 -3.05 -16.84 41.74
CA LEU A 20 -2.90 -16.00 40.54
C LEU A 20 -2.85 -16.81 39.22
N CYS A 21 -2.62 -18.12 39.29
CA CYS A 21 -2.56 -19.02 38.13
C CYS A 21 -3.64 -20.10 38.22
N SER A 22 -4.90 -19.65 38.36
CA SER A 22 -6.08 -20.49 38.51
C SER A 22 -6.73 -20.83 37.15
N THR A 23 -7.71 -21.73 37.18
CA THR A 23 -8.54 -22.03 36.01
C THR A 23 -9.34 -20.81 35.56
N ASP A 24 -9.80 -19.95 36.47
CA ASP A 24 -10.53 -18.72 36.12
C ASP A 24 -9.66 -17.73 35.32
N VAL A 25 -8.37 -17.67 35.63
CA VAL A 25 -7.40 -16.86 34.86
C VAL A 25 -7.19 -17.47 33.47
N TYR A 26 -7.16 -18.80 33.38
CA TYR A 26 -7.07 -19.48 32.09
C TYR A 26 -8.34 -19.32 31.26
N ASP A 27 -9.52 -19.27 31.89
CA ASP A 27 -10.79 -18.98 31.22
C ASP A 27 -10.79 -17.56 30.65
N SER A 28 -10.24 -16.60 31.41
CA SER A 28 -10.06 -15.22 30.94
C SER A 28 -9.09 -15.16 29.75
N TYR A 29 -7.99 -15.92 29.81
CA TYR A 29 -7.04 -16.06 28.72
C TYR A 29 -7.69 -16.63 27.44
N LEU A 30 -8.46 -17.71 27.55
CA LEU A 30 -9.18 -18.29 26.42
C LEU A 30 -10.29 -17.39 25.88
N GLY A 31 -10.84 -16.50 26.72
CA GLY A 31 -11.75 -15.44 26.28
C GLY A 31 -11.08 -14.41 25.37
N VAL A 32 -9.78 -14.14 25.57
CA VAL A 32 -8.97 -13.29 24.67
C VAL A 32 -8.55 -14.04 23.41
N TYR A 33 -8.33 -15.36 23.51
CA TYR A 33 -7.90 -16.22 22.41
C TYR A 33 -8.93 -17.30 22.05
N PRO A 34 -10.14 -16.92 21.57
CA PRO A 34 -11.24 -17.87 21.34
C PRO A 34 -10.93 -18.88 20.22
N VAL A 35 -10.02 -18.53 19.29
CA VAL A 35 -9.57 -19.40 18.20
C VAL A 35 -8.94 -20.72 18.69
N LYS A 36 -8.48 -20.79 19.94
CA LYS A 36 -7.82 -21.98 20.49
C LYS A 36 -8.76 -23.17 20.70
N CYS A 37 -10.03 -22.93 21.02
CA CYS A 37 -10.97 -24.02 21.34
C CYS A 37 -12.25 -24.07 20.49
N GLU A 38 -12.50 -23.10 19.60
CA GLU A 38 -13.60 -23.09 18.60
C GLU A 38 -15.00 -23.51 19.13
N GLY A 39 -15.25 -23.38 20.44
CA GLY A 39 -16.52 -23.70 21.11
C GLY A 39 -16.49 -24.86 22.10
N ASP A 40 -15.55 -25.81 22.01
CA ASP A 40 -15.35 -26.88 23.03
C ASP A 40 -14.07 -26.63 23.83
N CYS A 41 -14.19 -25.74 24.81
CA CYS A 41 -13.06 -25.35 25.64
C CYS A 41 -12.85 -26.30 26.83
N ASP A 42 -13.75 -27.24 27.12
CA ASP A 42 -13.61 -28.12 28.30
C ASP A 42 -12.51 -29.16 28.08
N GLU A 43 -12.50 -29.81 26.91
CA GLU A 43 -11.44 -30.75 26.55
C GLU A 43 -10.10 -30.03 26.36
N TYR A 44 -10.11 -28.90 25.65
CA TYR A 44 -8.91 -28.08 25.44
C TYR A 44 -8.29 -27.64 26.76
N LYS A 45 -9.12 -27.15 27.70
CA LYS A 45 -8.65 -26.73 29.02
C LYS A 45 -7.99 -27.89 29.78
N ARG A 46 -8.61 -29.06 29.77
CA ARG A 46 -8.07 -30.25 30.45
C ARG A 46 -6.68 -30.64 29.93
N LEU A 47 -6.44 -30.46 28.63
CA LEU A 47 -5.18 -30.81 27.98
C LEU A 47 -4.08 -29.77 28.23
N HIS A 48 -4.37 -28.48 28.09
CA HIS A 48 -3.35 -27.43 28.00
C HIS A 48 -3.21 -26.56 29.26
N PHE A 49 -4.16 -26.63 30.20
CA PHE A 49 -4.06 -25.91 31.48
C PHE A 49 -2.78 -26.21 32.27
N PRO A 50 -2.24 -27.45 32.33
CA PRO A 50 -1.01 -27.70 33.06
C PRO A 50 0.18 -26.88 32.55
N ASP A 51 0.28 -26.68 31.23
CA ASP A 51 1.37 -25.92 30.63
C ASP A 51 1.14 -24.41 30.75
N PHE A 52 -0.10 -23.95 30.56
CA PHE A 52 -0.48 -22.57 30.91
C PHE A 52 -0.13 -22.25 32.36
N LYS A 53 -0.44 -23.14 33.30
CA LYS A 53 -0.17 -22.94 34.73
C LYS A 53 1.33 -22.78 34.99
N LYS A 54 2.19 -23.60 34.37
CA LYS A 54 3.65 -23.46 34.46
C LYS A 54 4.12 -22.12 33.90
N SER A 55 3.62 -21.73 32.73
CA SER A 55 3.94 -20.45 32.08
C SER A 55 3.50 -19.26 32.93
N CYS A 56 2.30 -19.28 33.50
CA CYS A 56 1.81 -18.25 34.41
C CYS A 56 2.69 -18.15 35.67
N GLN A 57 3.02 -19.27 36.31
CA GLN A 57 3.91 -19.28 37.47
C GLN A 57 5.29 -18.71 37.12
N HIS A 58 5.80 -19.04 35.94
CA HIS A 58 7.05 -18.48 35.42
C HIS A 58 6.95 -16.95 35.26
N MET A 59 5.92 -16.46 34.56
CA MET A 59 5.69 -15.03 34.34
C MET A 59 5.58 -14.27 35.67
N VAL A 60 4.73 -14.73 36.60
CA VAL A 60 4.55 -14.10 37.92
C VAL A 60 5.85 -14.04 38.70
N SER A 61 6.69 -15.08 38.62
CA SER A 61 7.99 -15.12 39.29
C SER A 61 9.03 -14.16 38.68
N LYS A 62 8.88 -13.81 37.40
CA LYS A 62 9.85 -13.02 36.62
C LYS A 62 9.44 -11.56 36.46
N GLN A 63 8.15 -11.24 36.51
CA GLN A 63 7.63 -9.88 36.37
C GLN A 63 8.36 -8.85 37.25
N PRO A 64 8.66 -9.11 38.53
CA PRO A 64 9.35 -8.12 39.38
C PRO A 64 10.81 -7.83 38.99
N TYR A 65 11.40 -8.69 38.16
CA TYR A 65 12.81 -8.65 37.75
C TYR A 65 13.00 -8.31 36.27
N THR A 66 11.90 -8.03 35.58
CA THR A 66 11.88 -7.78 34.14
C THR A 66 11.56 -6.30 33.92
N PRO A 67 12.33 -5.59 33.08
CA PRO A 67 12.21 -4.14 32.95
C PRO A 67 11.09 -3.69 32.01
N TYR A 68 10.32 -4.63 31.45
CA TYR A 68 9.19 -4.40 30.55
C TYR A 68 7.94 -5.11 31.09
N GLN A 69 6.77 -4.69 30.64
CA GLN A 69 5.51 -5.35 30.98
C GLN A 69 5.44 -6.74 30.33
N MET A 70 5.23 -7.79 31.14
CA MET A 70 4.91 -9.12 30.63
C MET A 70 3.40 -9.30 30.61
N GLU A 71 2.90 -9.97 29.59
CA GLU A 71 1.49 -10.33 29.47
C GLU A 71 1.29 -11.70 28.83
N PHE A 72 0.07 -12.24 28.93
CA PHE A 72 -0.24 -13.49 28.25
C PHE A 72 -0.40 -13.26 26.75
N THR A 73 0.30 -14.08 25.98
CA THR A 73 0.26 -14.12 24.51
C THR A 73 -0.35 -15.45 24.01
N MET A 74 -0.55 -15.59 22.71
CA MET A 74 -0.94 -16.82 22.03
C MET A 74 -0.06 -18.02 22.42
N LEU A 75 1.19 -17.79 22.81
CA LEU A 75 2.15 -18.84 23.18
C LEU A 75 2.09 -19.24 24.67
N SER A 76 1.23 -18.62 25.48
CA SER A 76 1.26 -18.80 26.94
C SER A 76 0.83 -20.18 27.42
N ASP A 77 0.06 -20.93 26.64
CA ASP A 77 -0.32 -22.32 26.93
C ASP A 77 0.50 -23.36 26.14
N PHE A 78 1.56 -22.94 25.46
CA PHE A 78 2.52 -23.84 24.82
C PHE A 78 3.48 -24.39 25.88
N SER A 79 3.81 -25.67 25.76
CA SER A 79 4.84 -26.28 26.60
C SER A 79 6.24 -25.80 26.19
N GLU A 80 7.25 -26.02 27.04
CA GLU A 80 8.64 -25.71 26.67
C GLU A 80 9.12 -26.55 25.47
N GLU A 81 8.62 -27.78 25.32
CA GLU A 81 8.93 -28.66 24.18
C GLU A 81 8.33 -28.12 22.88
N ASP A 82 7.07 -27.66 22.92
CA ASP A 82 6.42 -27.01 21.77
C ASP A 82 7.24 -25.80 21.31
N LEU A 83 7.62 -24.93 22.24
CA LEU A 83 8.42 -23.73 21.95
C LEU A 83 9.81 -24.07 21.42
N THR A 84 10.46 -25.11 21.95
CA THR A 84 11.73 -25.62 21.40
C THR A 84 11.55 -26.11 19.97
N GLY A 85 10.45 -26.78 19.66
CA GLY A 85 10.11 -27.19 18.30
C GLY A 85 9.88 -26.00 17.36
N VAL A 86 9.08 -25.01 17.77
CA VAL A 86 8.82 -23.79 16.98
C VAL A 86 10.12 -23.00 16.73
N MET A 87 11.08 -23.03 17.66
CA MET A 87 12.40 -22.42 17.49
C MET A 87 13.32 -23.21 16.55
N ASP A 88 13.04 -24.47 16.24
CA ASP A 88 13.94 -25.33 15.46
C ASP A 88 13.79 -25.10 13.95
N VAL A 89 14.17 -23.91 13.48
CA VAL A 89 14.10 -23.57 12.05
C VAL A 89 15.22 -24.23 11.25
N LYS A 90 14.98 -24.48 9.95
CA LYS A 90 15.89 -25.14 9.01
C LYS A 90 17.21 -24.39 8.83
N GLN A 91 17.16 -23.05 8.82
CA GLN A 91 18.35 -22.22 8.68
C GLN A 91 19.18 -22.30 9.96
N LYS A 92 20.38 -22.87 9.85
CA LYS A 92 21.37 -22.94 10.94
C LYS A 92 22.59 -22.08 10.63
N HIS A 93 23.35 -21.76 11.68
CA HIS A 93 24.64 -21.11 11.55
C HIS A 93 25.68 -22.07 10.97
N SER A 94 26.53 -21.57 10.05
CA SER A 94 27.58 -22.40 9.43
C SER A 94 28.89 -22.49 10.24
N ARG A 95 28.91 -21.90 11.45
CA ARG A 95 29.96 -21.96 12.49
C ARG A 95 31.38 -21.47 12.14
N ARG A 96 31.56 -20.69 11.09
CA ARG A 96 32.79 -19.95 10.76
C ARG A 96 32.54 -18.41 10.79
N GLY A 97 33.56 -17.56 10.85
CA GLY A 97 33.38 -16.09 10.97
C GLY A 97 33.16 -15.33 9.64
N SER A 98 32.48 -14.18 9.69
CA SER A 98 32.32 -13.22 8.59
C SER A 98 32.82 -11.85 9.04
N TYR A 99 33.92 -11.40 8.44
CA TYR A 99 34.48 -10.07 8.64
C TYR A 99 34.10 -9.20 7.44
N TYR A 100 33.71 -7.96 7.71
CA TYR A 100 33.52 -6.93 6.70
C TYR A 100 34.03 -5.60 7.25
N GLU A 101 34.60 -4.75 6.40
CA GLU A 101 35.08 -3.44 6.83
C GLU A 101 33.92 -2.60 7.43
N PRO A 102 34.16 -1.80 8.49
CA PRO A 102 33.11 -0.97 9.06
C PRO A 102 32.41 -0.11 8.01
N ILE A 103 31.08 -0.10 8.06
CA ILE A 103 30.24 0.78 7.24
C ILE A 103 29.65 1.81 8.19
N GLU A 104 29.76 3.09 7.84
CA GLU A 104 29.11 4.15 8.61
C GLU A 104 27.62 4.23 8.24
N ALA A 105 26.78 4.28 9.27
CA ALA A 105 25.36 4.52 9.11
C ALA A 105 25.11 5.97 8.69
N LYS A 106 24.22 6.16 7.71
CA LYS A 106 23.84 7.49 7.21
C LYS A 106 23.01 8.29 8.22
N GLU A 107 22.18 7.58 8.98
CA GLU A 107 21.26 8.14 9.97
C GLU A 107 21.51 7.49 11.34
N ASP A 108 21.38 8.27 12.42
CA ASP A 108 21.55 7.76 13.79
C ASP A 108 20.30 7.02 14.31
N ALA A 109 19.13 7.27 13.71
CA ALA A 109 17.90 6.53 14.00
C ALA A 109 16.97 6.51 12.79
N VAL A 110 16.18 5.45 12.68
CA VAL A 110 15.09 5.33 11.71
C VAL A 110 13.86 4.83 12.45
N GLU A 111 12.83 5.68 12.50
CA GLU A 111 11.54 5.33 13.07
C GLU A 111 10.76 4.38 12.15
N PRO A 112 9.99 3.42 12.71
CA PRO A 112 9.13 2.55 11.92
C PRO A 112 8.14 3.32 11.05
N ALA A 113 8.34 3.26 9.73
CA ALA A 113 7.44 3.90 8.75
C ALA A 113 6.14 3.11 8.50
N PHE A 114 6.01 1.93 9.11
CA PHE A 114 4.87 1.03 8.99
C PHE A 114 4.85 0.03 10.14
N THR A 115 3.72 -0.66 10.28
CA THR A 115 3.54 -1.79 11.18
C THR A 115 2.74 -2.89 10.48
N THR A 116 2.95 -4.11 10.93
CA THR A 116 2.30 -5.36 10.51
C THR A 116 1.53 -6.00 11.67
N MET A 117 1.44 -5.29 12.80
CA MET A 117 0.75 -5.74 14.01
C MET A 117 -0.75 -5.98 13.79
N ASP A 118 -1.38 -5.23 12.87
CA ASP A 118 -2.81 -5.33 12.57
C ASP A 118 -3.15 -6.48 11.59
N ARG A 119 -2.15 -7.17 11.05
CA ARG A 119 -2.35 -8.24 10.09
C ARG A 119 -2.71 -9.55 10.80
N ASP A 120 -3.97 -9.97 10.67
CA ASP A 120 -4.43 -11.27 11.12
C ASP A 120 -4.49 -12.26 9.93
N PHE A 121 -3.77 -13.37 10.03
CA PHE A 121 -3.77 -14.44 9.03
C PHE A 121 -4.80 -15.54 9.31
N CYS A 122 -5.30 -15.65 10.53
CA CYS A 122 -6.08 -16.80 10.99
C CYS A 122 -7.59 -16.61 10.85
N SER A 123 -8.08 -15.37 10.78
CA SER A 123 -9.50 -15.13 10.51
C SER A 123 -9.97 -15.71 9.17
N GLU A 124 -9.13 -15.64 8.13
CA GLU A 124 -9.48 -16.04 6.76
C GLU A 124 -8.99 -17.46 6.38
N ASP A 125 -7.96 -17.98 7.08
CA ASP A 125 -7.33 -19.26 6.75
C ASP A 125 -7.54 -20.29 7.87
N ALA A 126 -8.41 -21.27 7.60
CA ALA A 126 -8.72 -22.35 8.54
C ALA A 126 -7.51 -23.26 8.85
N GLU A 127 -6.56 -23.41 7.93
CA GLU A 127 -5.36 -24.21 8.20
C GLU A 127 -4.40 -23.46 9.12
N LEU A 128 -4.28 -22.14 8.97
CA LEU A 128 -3.42 -21.34 9.84
C LEU A 128 -3.93 -21.25 11.28
N ARG A 129 -5.25 -21.35 11.49
CA ARG A 129 -5.86 -21.41 12.83
C ARG A 129 -5.35 -22.56 13.68
N GLU A 130 -5.01 -23.69 13.09
CA GLU A 130 -4.46 -24.83 13.83
C GLU A 130 -3.12 -24.51 14.50
N TYR A 131 -2.40 -23.50 14.01
CA TYR A 131 -1.13 -23.03 14.60
C TYR A 131 -1.33 -22.00 15.72
N ALA A 132 -2.59 -21.66 16.07
CA ALA A 132 -2.92 -20.95 17.30
C ALA A 132 -2.82 -21.88 18.53
N LYS A 133 -3.00 -23.19 18.34
CA LYS A 133 -2.92 -24.22 19.38
C LYS A 133 -1.46 -24.68 19.54
N PRO A 134 -1.06 -25.20 20.72
CA PRO A 134 0.27 -25.75 20.95
C PRO A 134 0.70 -26.71 19.84
N ASN A 135 1.85 -26.41 19.22
CA ASN A 135 2.45 -27.15 18.12
C ASN A 135 3.97 -26.92 18.09
N ASN A 136 4.68 -27.66 17.25
CA ASN A 136 6.13 -27.59 17.10
C ASN A 136 6.58 -27.08 15.72
N CYS A 137 5.73 -26.31 15.02
CA CYS A 137 5.94 -25.94 13.63
C CYS A 137 6.16 -24.42 13.48
N SER A 138 7.32 -24.04 12.93
CA SER A 138 7.60 -22.63 12.64
C SER A 138 7.05 -22.20 11.28
N LEU A 139 6.07 -21.30 11.28
CA LEU A 139 5.51 -20.67 10.08
C LEU A 139 5.80 -19.16 9.96
N SER A 140 6.64 -18.61 10.84
CA SER A 140 7.00 -17.18 10.81
C SER A 140 7.59 -16.74 9.46
N TRP A 141 8.27 -17.63 8.74
CA TRP A 141 8.78 -17.33 7.40
C TRP A 141 7.67 -17.06 6.37
N VAL A 142 6.53 -17.77 6.45
CA VAL A 142 5.40 -17.63 5.53
C VAL A 142 4.77 -16.25 5.67
N THR A 143 4.40 -15.90 6.89
CA THR A 143 3.74 -14.65 7.24
C THR A 143 4.66 -13.45 7.04
N MET A 144 5.95 -13.57 7.35
CA MET A 144 6.91 -12.48 7.13
C MET A 144 7.18 -12.23 5.65
N ILE A 145 7.20 -13.27 4.80
CA ILE A 145 7.24 -13.10 3.34
C ILE A 145 6.01 -12.34 2.85
N VAL A 146 4.82 -12.70 3.34
CA VAL A 146 3.57 -12.01 2.99
C VAL A 146 3.60 -10.56 3.45
N ASN A 147 3.90 -10.30 4.72
CA ASN A 147 3.97 -8.96 5.29
C ASN A 147 4.98 -8.07 4.55
N ALA A 148 6.16 -8.62 4.20
CA ALA A 148 7.14 -7.91 3.38
C ALA A 148 6.57 -7.56 2.01
N GLY A 149 5.89 -8.50 1.35
CA GLY A 149 5.29 -8.31 0.03
C GLY A 149 4.17 -7.27 0.05
N GLU A 150 3.26 -7.36 1.02
CA GLU A 150 2.17 -6.41 1.23
C GLU A 150 2.74 -5.00 1.48
N ARG A 151 3.80 -4.88 2.29
CA ARG A 151 4.49 -3.59 2.50
C ARG A 151 5.14 -3.06 1.22
N ALA A 152 5.86 -3.91 0.47
CA ALA A 152 6.48 -3.51 -0.79
C ALA A 152 5.44 -3.04 -1.81
N LEU A 153 4.24 -3.65 -1.83
CA LEU A 153 3.11 -3.19 -2.62
C LEU A 153 2.53 -1.87 -2.08
N ALA A 154 2.39 -1.70 -0.76
CA ALA A 154 1.91 -0.46 -0.15
C ALA A 154 2.80 0.75 -0.48
N MET A 155 4.13 0.56 -0.53
CA MET A 155 5.09 1.61 -0.92
C MET A 155 4.89 2.12 -2.34
N ILE A 156 4.27 1.33 -3.21
CA ILE A 156 3.93 1.72 -4.57
C ILE A 156 2.44 2.07 -4.73
N GLY A 157 1.68 2.27 -3.65
CA GLY A 157 0.25 2.60 -3.69
C GLY A 157 -0.68 1.38 -3.88
N GLY A 158 -0.16 0.17 -3.68
CA GLY A 158 -0.94 -1.06 -3.65
C GLY A 158 -1.63 -1.26 -2.31
N SER A 159 -2.74 -2.00 -2.31
CA SER A 159 -3.45 -2.43 -1.09
C SER A 159 -3.85 -3.90 -1.14
N GLU A 160 -3.15 -4.68 -1.96
CA GLU A 160 -3.44 -6.09 -2.18
C GLU A 160 -2.99 -6.91 -0.96
N LYS A 161 -3.90 -7.72 -0.41
CA LYS A 161 -3.57 -8.76 0.55
C LYS A 161 -3.00 -9.98 -0.17
N LEU A 162 -1.91 -10.55 0.34
CA LEU A 162 -1.20 -11.66 -0.29
C LEU A 162 -1.46 -12.98 0.45
N SER A 163 -1.47 -14.08 -0.30
CA SER A 163 -1.86 -15.40 0.20
C SER A 163 -0.72 -16.11 0.94
N ALA A 164 -0.90 -16.31 2.24
CA ALA A 164 -0.02 -17.16 3.05
C ALA A 164 -0.09 -18.64 2.63
N ALA A 165 -1.27 -19.14 2.27
CA ALA A 165 -1.45 -20.50 1.74
C ALA A 165 -0.61 -20.75 0.48
N PHE A 166 -0.54 -19.77 -0.43
CA PHE A 166 0.31 -19.86 -1.62
C PHE A 166 1.79 -19.98 -1.24
N VAL A 167 2.28 -19.15 -0.31
CA VAL A 167 3.68 -19.20 0.14
C VAL A 167 3.98 -20.54 0.81
N LYS A 168 3.16 -20.96 1.77
CA LYS A 168 3.28 -22.24 2.50
C LYS A 168 3.39 -23.42 1.54
N LYS A 169 2.52 -23.48 0.52
CA LYS A 169 2.45 -24.62 -0.42
C LYS A 169 3.48 -24.58 -1.55
N CYS A 170 3.80 -23.39 -2.07
CA CYS A 170 4.56 -23.28 -3.31
C CYS A 170 6.03 -22.93 -3.13
N TYR A 171 6.46 -22.48 -1.95
CA TYR A 171 7.87 -22.23 -1.65
C TYR A 171 8.58 -23.47 -1.08
N ALA A 172 7.85 -24.40 -0.45
CA ALA A 172 8.40 -25.60 0.15
C ALA A 172 7.90 -26.86 -0.61
N GLU A 173 8.83 -27.65 -1.16
CA GLU A 173 8.53 -28.96 -1.75
C GLU A 173 8.42 -30.02 -0.63
N GLY A 174 7.39 -29.95 0.21
CA GLY A 174 7.16 -30.93 1.29
C GLY A 174 6.65 -30.31 2.58
N ASP A 175 7.33 -30.61 3.69
CA ASP A 175 6.98 -30.06 5.01
C ASP A 175 7.39 -28.58 5.09
N ALA A 176 6.38 -27.71 5.26
CA ALA A 176 6.58 -26.28 5.45
C ALA A 176 7.06 -25.93 6.86
N CYS A 177 6.97 -26.87 7.80
CA CYS A 177 7.48 -26.69 9.15
C CYS A 177 8.99 -26.51 9.13
N ASN A 178 9.49 -25.64 10.01
CA ASN A 178 10.89 -25.23 10.15
C ASN A 178 11.38 -24.26 9.06
N GLY A 179 10.58 -24.01 8.02
CA GLY A 179 10.85 -22.98 7.03
C GLY A 179 12.03 -23.22 6.11
N LEU A 180 12.54 -22.14 5.52
CA LEU A 180 13.47 -22.17 4.39
C LEU A 180 14.74 -21.35 4.66
N GLY A 181 15.82 -21.68 3.97
CA GLY A 181 17.01 -20.83 4.04
C GLY A 181 16.73 -19.44 3.47
N MET A 182 17.35 -18.39 4.02
CA MET A 182 17.11 -17.01 3.55
C MET A 182 17.46 -16.83 2.07
N ALA A 183 18.46 -17.56 1.57
CA ALA A 183 18.80 -17.59 0.15
C ALA A 183 17.70 -18.27 -0.71
N GLU A 184 17.06 -19.32 -0.21
CA GLU A 184 15.95 -19.99 -0.87
C GLU A 184 14.74 -19.04 -0.95
N ILE A 185 14.43 -18.33 0.14
CA ILE A 185 13.36 -17.32 0.17
C ILE A 185 13.64 -16.20 -0.82
N ALA A 186 14.85 -15.65 -0.82
CA ALA A 186 15.27 -14.59 -1.74
C ALA A 186 15.13 -15.00 -3.21
N GLU A 187 15.47 -16.24 -3.55
CA GLU A 187 15.29 -16.77 -4.91
C GLU A 187 13.81 -17.05 -5.23
N GLY A 188 13.03 -17.53 -4.26
CA GLY A 188 11.58 -17.72 -4.38
C GLY A 188 10.85 -16.41 -4.68
N LEU A 189 11.16 -15.33 -3.98
CA LEU A 189 10.58 -14.00 -4.23
C LEU A 189 10.84 -13.46 -5.65
N LYS A 190 11.99 -13.81 -6.24
CA LYS A 190 12.33 -13.43 -7.62
C LYS A 190 11.65 -14.32 -8.66
N LYS A 191 11.62 -15.64 -8.43
CA LYS A 191 11.23 -16.66 -9.43
C LYS A 191 9.77 -17.11 -9.29
N ILE A 192 9.33 -17.35 -8.06
CA ILE A 192 7.98 -17.82 -7.74
C ILE A 192 7.03 -16.63 -7.62
N GLY A 193 7.46 -15.58 -6.92
CA GLY A 193 6.63 -14.40 -6.62
C GLY A 193 5.53 -14.71 -5.59
N LEU A 194 4.63 -13.76 -5.39
CA LEU A 194 3.48 -13.86 -4.47
C LEU A 194 2.17 -13.69 -5.23
N VAL A 195 1.06 -14.14 -4.65
CA VAL A 195 -0.28 -14.07 -5.26
C VAL A 195 -1.24 -13.43 -4.27
N SER A 196 -2.24 -12.69 -4.76
CA SER A 196 -3.27 -12.12 -3.90
C SER A 196 -4.15 -13.21 -3.28
N GLU A 197 -4.69 -12.94 -2.08
CA GLU A 197 -5.65 -13.84 -1.43
C GLU A 197 -6.87 -14.12 -2.32
N ARG A 198 -7.38 -13.08 -3.01
CA ARG A 198 -8.50 -13.21 -3.96
C ARG A 198 -8.25 -14.26 -5.03
N GLU A 199 -7.08 -14.23 -5.68
CA GLU A 199 -6.77 -15.18 -6.74
C GLU A 199 -6.47 -16.57 -6.21
N ALA A 200 -5.79 -16.68 -5.05
CA ALA A 200 -5.55 -17.96 -4.40
C ALA A 200 -6.86 -18.64 -4.00
N ASN A 201 -7.79 -17.90 -3.38
CA ASN A 201 -9.09 -18.40 -2.94
C ASN A 201 -9.94 -18.86 -4.13
N ARG A 202 -9.97 -18.08 -5.22
CA ARG A 202 -10.63 -18.47 -6.47
C ARG A 202 -10.15 -19.85 -6.98
N VAL A 203 -8.84 -20.08 -6.97
CA VAL A 203 -8.27 -21.37 -7.41
C VAL A 203 -8.59 -22.50 -6.43
N LEU A 204 -8.57 -22.24 -5.12
CA LEU A 204 -8.95 -23.24 -4.12
C LEU A 204 -10.43 -23.64 -4.22
N GLU A 205 -11.33 -22.69 -4.45
CA GLU A 205 -12.76 -22.93 -4.67
C GLU A 205 -13.00 -23.76 -5.94
N GLU A 206 -12.25 -23.49 -7.01
CA GLU A 206 -12.25 -24.26 -8.26
C GLU A 206 -11.57 -25.64 -8.12
N ARG A 207 -11.05 -25.99 -6.92
CA ARG A 207 -10.25 -27.20 -6.64
C ARG A 207 -9.00 -27.33 -7.52
N GLY A 208 -8.46 -26.19 -7.94
CA GLY A 208 -7.23 -26.10 -8.70
C GLY A 208 -5.98 -26.19 -7.83
N ASP A 209 -4.82 -26.18 -8.48
CA ASP A 209 -3.54 -26.14 -7.80
C ASP A 209 -2.97 -24.72 -7.71
N LEU A 210 -2.75 -24.23 -6.48
CA LEU A 210 -2.16 -22.92 -6.21
C LEU A 210 -0.83 -22.71 -6.96
N CYS A 211 0.02 -23.72 -7.03
CA CYS A 211 1.36 -23.57 -7.61
C CYS A 211 1.34 -23.53 -9.14
N SER A 212 0.18 -23.84 -9.74
CA SER A 212 -0.09 -23.74 -11.17
C SER A 212 -0.65 -22.37 -11.60
N ILE A 213 -0.87 -21.43 -10.66
CA ILE A 213 -1.29 -20.06 -10.98
C ILE A 213 -0.28 -19.41 -11.93
N PRO A 214 -0.68 -18.83 -13.07
CA PRO A 214 0.24 -18.32 -14.08
C PRO A 214 1.05 -17.11 -13.57
N GLN A 215 2.28 -16.96 -14.05
CA GLN A 215 3.18 -15.86 -13.68
C GLN A 215 2.59 -14.46 -13.93
N SER A 216 1.68 -14.31 -14.90
CA SER A 216 0.97 -13.06 -15.17
C SER A 216 0.09 -12.58 -14.01
N LYS A 217 -0.26 -13.47 -13.07
CA LYS A 217 -1.05 -13.18 -11.88
C LYS A 217 -0.21 -13.13 -10.60
N ARG A 218 1.11 -13.18 -10.72
CA ARG A 218 2.04 -13.17 -9.58
C ARG A 218 2.74 -11.81 -9.48
N PHE A 219 2.92 -11.36 -8.26
CA PHE A 219 3.75 -10.20 -7.91
C PHE A 219 5.18 -10.68 -7.69
N THR A 220 6.12 -10.19 -8.49
CA THR A 220 7.55 -10.54 -8.37
C THR A 220 8.30 -9.41 -7.69
N PHE A 221 9.37 -9.76 -6.96
CA PHE A 221 10.14 -8.80 -6.17
C PHE A 221 11.63 -8.86 -6.52
N LYS A 222 12.30 -7.70 -6.49
CA LYS A 222 13.76 -7.62 -6.43
C LYS A 222 14.19 -7.81 -4.99
N VAL A 223 15.37 -8.39 -4.83
CA VAL A 223 16.01 -8.54 -3.52
C VAL A 223 17.23 -7.63 -3.49
N LEU A 224 17.25 -6.72 -2.53
CA LEU A 224 18.32 -5.78 -2.26
C LEU A 224 19.10 -6.29 -1.05
N LYS A 225 20.40 -6.48 -1.20
CA LYS A 225 21.27 -6.91 -0.10
C LYS A 225 21.94 -5.68 0.51
N ALA A 226 22.23 -5.75 1.80
CA ALA A 226 23.09 -4.78 2.45
C ALA A 226 24.46 -4.72 1.76
N GLU A 227 25.08 -3.54 1.78
CA GLU A 227 26.44 -3.32 1.25
C GLU A 227 27.46 -4.29 1.87
N GLY A 228 27.30 -4.58 3.16
CA GLY A 228 28.04 -5.61 3.87
C GLY A 228 27.19 -6.24 4.95
N PRO A 229 27.49 -7.49 5.36
CA PRO A 229 26.79 -8.16 6.44
C PRO A 229 27.32 -7.65 7.80
N ASN A 230 27.17 -6.36 8.09
CA ASN A 230 27.51 -5.74 9.36
C ASN A 230 26.42 -4.76 9.80
N ARG A 231 26.58 -4.18 11.00
CA ARG A 231 25.61 -3.26 11.60
C ARG A 231 25.31 -2.07 10.69
N GLY A 232 26.32 -1.33 10.26
CA GLY A 232 26.14 -0.16 9.40
C GLY A 232 25.52 -0.47 8.05
N GLY A 233 25.87 -1.61 7.43
CA GLY A 233 25.25 -2.08 6.20
C GLY A 233 23.75 -2.35 6.36
N LEU A 234 23.35 -2.97 7.47
CA LEU A 234 21.93 -3.19 7.80
C LEU A 234 21.20 -1.88 8.08
N MET A 235 21.80 -0.96 8.84
CA MET A 235 21.25 0.38 9.11
C MET A 235 20.96 1.13 7.81
N ASN A 236 21.94 1.15 6.89
CA ASN A 236 21.79 1.80 5.60
C ASN A 236 20.69 1.14 4.76
N LEU A 237 20.57 -0.19 4.80
CA LEU A 237 19.49 -0.92 4.10
C LEU A 237 18.11 -0.59 4.67
N ILE A 238 17.96 -0.47 5.99
CA ILE A 238 16.71 -0.05 6.63
C ILE A 238 16.39 1.41 6.28
N GLY A 239 17.40 2.27 6.27
CA GLY A 239 17.28 3.69 5.90
C GLY A 239 16.82 3.93 4.46
N GLU A 240 16.90 2.94 3.56
CA GLU A 240 16.29 3.02 2.23
C GLU A 240 14.75 2.91 2.26
N GLY A 241 14.18 2.44 3.36
CA GLY A 241 12.73 2.39 3.62
C GLY A 241 12.01 1.16 3.06
N ASN A 242 12.69 0.28 2.33
CA ASN A 242 12.15 -0.99 1.84
C ASN A 242 11.95 -1.99 3.01
N PRO A 243 10.95 -2.90 2.95
CA PRO A 243 10.77 -3.93 3.97
C PRO A 243 11.98 -4.87 4.04
N VAL A 244 12.62 -4.94 5.22
CA VAL A 244 13.82 -5.75 5.46
C VAL A 244 13.43 -7.05 6.16
N LEU A 245 13.45 -8.16 5.41
CA LEU A 245 13.26 -9.50 5.95
C LEU A 245 14.54 -9.97 6.61
N THR A 246 14.44 -10.54 7.81
CA THR A 246 15.59 -11.07 8.55
C THR A 246 15.23 -12.35 9.31
N LEU A 247 16.24 -12.99 9.88
CA LEU A 247 16.13 -14.12 10.77
C LEU A 247 16.84 -13.80 12.09
N LEU A 248 16.12 -13.95 13.19
CA LEU A 248 16.53 -13.59 14.54
C LEU A 248 16.87 -14.84 15.35
N SER A 249 17.84 -14.68 16.24
CA SER A 249 18.23 -15.70 17.23
C SER A 249 17.63 -15.35 18.60
N ILE A 250 16.32 -15.57 18.74
CA ILE A 250 15.51 -15.17 19.90
C ILE A 250 14.92 -16.36 20.66
N ASN A 251 14.92 -16.31 21.99
CA ASN A 251 14.35 -17.37 22.81
C ASN A 251 12.84 -17.20 22.97
N LEU A 252 12.05 -18.08 22.34
CA LEU A 252 10.59 -18.04 22.44
C LEU A 252 10.06 -18.30 23.85
N ASN A 253 10.82 -18.95 24.74
CA ASN A 253 10.43 -19.07 26.15
C ASN A 253 10.41 -17.72 26.88
N ARG A 254 11.13 -16.71 26.37
CA ARG A 254 11.05 -15.33 26.85
C ARG A 254 10.07 -14.50 26.04
N LEU A 255 10.09 -14.64 24.71
CA LEU A 255 9.17 -13.92 23.81
C LEU A 255 7.70 -14.22 24.09
N ARG A 256 7.35 -15.43 24.58
CA ARG A 256 5.96 -15.83 24.89
C ARG A 256 5.21 -14.94 25.87
N PHE A 257 5.87 -13.95 26.48
CA PHE A 257 5.23 -13.00 27.37
C PHE A 257 5.38 -11.55 26.91
N VAL A 258 5.81 -11.33 25.67
CA VAL A 258 6.04 -10.00 25.09
C VAL A 258 5.24 -9.89 23.82
N LYS A 259 4.39 -8.86 23.74
CA LYS A 259 3.55 -8.59 22.58
C LYS A 259 3.93 -7.31 21.86
N ASP A 260 4.08 -6.21 22.59
CA ASP A 260 4.31 -4.90 22.01
C ASP A 260 5.24 -4.06 22.89
N MET A 261 6.39 -3.68 22.34
CA MET A 261 7.41 -2.88 23.04
C MET A 261 7.50 -1.44 22.52
N ARG A 262 6.54 -0.96 21.71
CA ARG A 262 6.60 0.40 21.14
C ARG A 262 6.67 1.48 22.21
N GLU A 263 5.86 1.34 23.26
CA GLU A 263 5.79 2.25 24.42
C GLU A 263 6.86 1.96 25.50
N GLU A 264 7.66 0.91 25.33
CA GLU A 264 8.67 0.48 26.32
C GLU A 264 10.04 1.08 25.99
N ASP A 265 10.71 1.75 26.92
CA ASP A 265 12.04 2.34 26.70
C ASP A 265 13.20 1.35 26.88
N VAL A 266 12.90 0.05 26.89
CA VAL A 266 13.84 -1.01 27.21
C VAL A 266 13.89 -2.05 26.10
N THR A 267 14.91 -2.92 26.14
CA THR A 267 15.10 -3.97 25.14
C THR A 267 14.82 -5.36 25.71
N LEU A 268 14.36 -6.25 24.85
CA LEU A 268 14.13 -7.64 25.18
C LEU A 268 15.48 -8.37 25.23
N ASN A 269 15.84 -8.87 26.41
CA ASN A 269 17.00 -9.72 26.58
C ASN A 269 16.59 -11.20 26.51
N GLY A 270 17.22 -12.00 25.66
CA GLY A 270 16.81 -13.39 25.51
C GLY A 270 17.13 -14.04 24.18
N THR A 271 18.34 -14.54 24.02
CA THR A 271 18.76 -15.17 22.77
C THR A 271 18.89 -16.67 22.88
N VAL A 272 19.03 -17.27 21.71
CA VAL A 272 19.49 -18.64 21.51
C VAL A 272 20.69 -18.61 20.57
N TYR A 273 21.46 -19.70 20.55
CA TYR A 273 22.62 -19.78 19.66
C TYR A 273 22.20 -19.87 18.21
N GLU A 274 21.28 -20.77 17.86
CA GLU A 274 20.79 -20.92 16.49
C GLU A 274 19.67 -19.92 16.19
N PRO A 275 19.47 -19.53 14.92
CA PRO A 275 18.33 -18.71 14.55
C PRO A 275 17.03 -19.44 14.84
N SER A 276 15.94 -18.69 15.09
CA SER A 276 14.69 -19.26 15.60
C SER A 276 13.41 -18.56 15.13
N LEU A 277 13.49 -17.30 14.69
CA LEU A 277 12.29 -16.53 14.31
C LEU A 277 12.56 -15.64 13.10
N TYR A 278 11.75 -15.76 12.05
CA TYR A 278 11.79 -14.83 10.92
C TYR A 278 11.05 -13.55 11.31
N GLY A 279 11.57 -12.40 10.90
CA GLY A 279 11.00 -11.10 11.26
C GLY A 279 11.25 -10.02 10.21
N LEU A 280 10.64 -8.87 10.41
CA LEU A 280 10.84 -7.65 9.66
C LEU A 280 11.50 -6.60 10.55
N VAL A 281 12.66 -6.09 10.11
CA VAL A 281 13.29 -4.95 10.79
C VAL A 281 12.65 -3.68 10.25
N THR A 282 11.95 -2.96 11.12
CA THR A 282 11.15 -1.79 10.72
C THR A 282 11.82 -0.48 11.10
N GLY A 283 12.78 -0.50 12.03
CA GLY A 283 13.50 0.69 12.47
C GLY A 283 14.71 0.35 13.36
N TYR A 284 15.44 1.38 13.78
CA TYR A 284 16.55 1.25 14.72
C TYR A 284 16.89 2.57 15.40
N VAL A 285 17.56 2.46 16.55
CA VAL A 285 18.32 3.55 17.19
C VAL A 285 19.76 3.07 17.32
N LYS A 286 20.70 3.84 16.79
CA LYS A 286 22.13 3.51 16.79
C LYS A 286 22.72 3.63 18.20
N THR A 287 23.61 2.71 18.55
CA THR A 287 24.34 2.81 19.81
C THR A 287 25.36 3.95 19.77
N THR A 288 25.35 4.78 20.80
CA THR A 288 26.29 5.89 21.01
C THR A 288 26.94 5.76 22.39
N GLU A 289 27.86 6.66 22.76
CA GLU A 289 28.45 6.67 24.11
C GLU A 289 27.42 6.92 25.22
N GLU A 290 26.26 7.50 24.89
CA GLU A 290 25.23 7.92 25.85
C GLU A 290 23.94 7.09 25.76
N VAL A 291 23.75 6.35 24.66
CA VAL A 291 22.49 5.66 24.35
C VAL A 291 22.79 4.23 23.93
N ASP A 292 22.24 3.26 24.66
CA ASP A 292 22.20 1.86 24.26
C ASP A 292 21.26 1.69 23.06
N GLY A 293 21.82 1.38 21.90
CA GLY A 293 21.06 1.25 20.65
C GLY A 293 20.19 0.00 20.63
N TYR A 294 19.22 -0.02 19.72
CA TYR A 294 18.34 -1.16 19.51
C TYR A 294 17.78 -1.22 18.08
N TRP A 295 17.36 -2.41 17.68
CA TRP A 295 16.57 -2.67 16.48
C TRP A 295 15.10 -2.77 16.84
N VAL A 296 14.23 -2.23 16.00
CA VAL A 296 12.78 -2.46 16.10
C VAL A 296 12.41 -3.56 15.12
N VAL A 297 11.85 -4.64 15.64
CA VAL A 297 11.55 -5.84 14.85
C VAL A 297 10.12 -6.29 15.10
N GLU A 298 9.42 -6.59 14.01
CA GLU A 298 8.11 -7.22 14.05
C GLU A 298 8.19 -8.65 13.54
N GLY A 299 7.40 -9.54 14.14
CA GLY A 299 7.38 -10.96 13.79
C GLY A 299 6.06 -11.60 14.16
N THR A 300 5.86 -12.85 13.75
CA THR A 300 4.65 -13.63 14.08
C THR A 300 5.10 -15.02 14.55
N PRO A 301 5.41 -15.19 15.84
CA PRO A 301 5.80 -16.51 16.35
C PRO A 301 4.63 -17.51 16.28
N SER A 302 3.38 -17.02 16.24
CA SER A 302 2.21 -17.73 15.74
C SER A 302 1.62 -16.91 14.58
N PRO A 303 1.11 -17.53 13.49
CA PRO A 303 0.47 -16.79 12.40
C PRO A 303 -0.72 -15.93 12.85
N CYS A 304 -1.32 -16.25 13.99
CA CYS A 304 -2.51 -15.59 14.51
C CYS A 304 -2.20 -14.42 15.46
N GLU A 305 -0.92 -14.17 15.78
CA GLU A 305 -0.55 -13.06 16.65
C GLU A 305 0.82 -12.49 16.26
N SER A 306 0.82 -11.20 15.91
CA SER A 306 2.03 -10.42 15.68
C SER A 306 2.62 -9.92 16.98
N VAL A 307 3.94 -9.77 16.99
CA VAL A 307 4.70 -9.18 18.09
C VAL A 307 5.62 -8.07 17.57
N ASN A 308 5.76 -7.00 18.37
CA ASN A 308 6.72 -5.94 18.16
C ASN A 308 7.72 -5.96 19.33
N VAL A 309 9.01 -6.04 19.00
CA VAL A 309 10.08 -6.13 20.00
C VAL A 309 11.22 -5.17 19.70
N LYS A 310 11.76 -4.57 20.76
CA LYS A 310 13.02 -3.83 20.73
C LYS A 310 14.16 -4.77 21.10
N VAL A 311 15.09 -4.98 20.17
CA VAL A 311 16.20 -5.93 20.30
C VAL A 311 17.50 -5.15 20.50
N PRO A 312 18.31 -5.42 21.54
CA PRO A 312 19.50 -4.63 21.82
C PRO A 312 20.52 -4.68 20.66
N MET A 313 21.22 -3.57 20.43
CA MET A 313 22.25 -3.40 19.43
C MET A 313 23.63 -3.33 20.10
N ARG A 314 24.59 -4.12 19.61
CA ARG A 314 25.96 -4.14 20.13
C ARG A 314 26.79 -2.99 19.57
N ASP A 315 27.81 -2.59 20.33
CA ASP A 315 28.76 -1.52 19.97
C ASP A 315 29.73 -1.87 18.83
N ASN A 316 29.91 -3.16 18.52
CA ASN A 316 30.96 -3.62 17.59
C ASN A 316 30.53 -3.54 16.11
N GLU A 317 31.27 -2.77 15.30
CA GLU A 317 30.95 -2.48 13.89
C GLU A 317 31.49 -3.49 12.85
N THR A 318 32.40 -4.38 13.24
CA THR A 318 33.29 -5.09 12.29
C THR A 318 32.85 -6.50 11.88
N ASN A 319 31.90 -7.09 12.59
CA ASN A 319 31.42 -8.45 12.33
C ASN A 319 29.89 -8.44 12.19
N SER A 320 29.34 -9.26 11.31
CA SER A 320 27.95 -9.73 11.50
C SER A 320 27.93 -10.39 12.88
N ASP A 321 27.12 -9.90 13.81
CA ASP A 321 27.06 -10.45 15.17
C ASP A 321 27.06 -11.99 15.16
N TYR A 322 28.06 -12.53 15.87
CA TYR A 322 28.62 -13.87 15.66
C TYR A 322 27.61 -15.00 15.88
N ALA A 323 27.28 -15.70 14.80
CA ALA A 323 27.47 -17.15 14.66
C ALA A 323 27.43 -17.53 13.16
N GLY A 324 28.57 -17.90 12.56
CA GLY A 324 28.57 -18.83 11.43
C GLY A 324 28.27 -18.40 9.96
N THR A 325 29.17 -17.62 9.32
CA THR A 325 29.71 -17.68 7.91
C THR A 325 28.85 -17.65 6.64
N PRO A 326 29.47 -17.42 5.45
CA PRO A 326 29.01 -16.44 4.49
C PRO A 326 27.94 -17.02 3.55
N SER A 327 27.03 -16.14 3.11
CA SER A 327 26.43 -16.27 1.77
C SER A 327 27.55 -16.44 0.73
N PRO A 328 27.41 -17.33 -0.26
CA PRO A 328 28.47 -17.65 -1.19
C PRO A 328 28.71 -16.46 -2.13
N CYS A 329 29.71 -15.63 -1.86
CA CYS A 329 30.44 -14.83 -2.84
C CYS A 329 31.81 -14.44 -2.26
N GLU A 330 32.84 -14.96 -2.91
CA GLU A 330 34.24 -14.52 -2.90
C GLU A 330 35.09 -14.66 -1.63
N SER A 331 36.30 -15.17 -1.86
CA SER A 331 37.20 -15.79 -0.90
C SER A 331 38.19 -14.80 -0.27
N VAL A 332 38.21 -14.70 1.07
CA VAL A 332 39.38 -14.25 1.83
C VAL A 332 39.54 -15.11 3.10
N ASN A 333 40.73 -15.66 3.30
CA ASN A 333 41.10 -16.48 4.46
C ASN A 333 41.63 -15.61 5.60
N VAL A 334 40.99 -15.66 6.78
CA VAL A 334 41.63 -15.28 8.06
C VAL A 334 41.18 -16.26 9.16
N LYS A 335 42.14 -16.82 9.90
CA LYS A 335 41.90 -17.70 11.07
C LYS A 335 41.95 -16.88 12.36
N VAL A 336 40.94 -17.02 13.21
CA VAL A 336 40.93 -16.52 14.60
C VAL A 336 40.48 -17.67 15.52
N PRO A 337 40.99 -17.81 16.77
CA PRO A 337 40.76 -18.98 17.61
C PRO A 337 39.35 -18.99 18.21
N MET A 338 38.71 -20.15 18.20
CA MET A 338 37.41 -20.42 18.85
C MET A 338 37.58 -20.56 20.37
N ARG A 339 36.59 -20.08 21.14
CA ARG A 339 36.33 -20.54 22.51
C ARG A 339 34.88 -20.99 22.62
N ASP A 340 34.69 -22.24 23.06
CA ASP A 340 33.40 -22.95 23.09
C ASP A 340 32.46 -22.52 24.23
N ASN A 341 32.71 -21.40 24.91
CA ASN A 341 32.00 -21.10 26.17
C ASN A 341 31.80 -19.62 26.41
N GLU A 342 30.83 -19.00 25.74
CA GLU A 342 30.20 -17.76 26.21
C GLU A 342 28.69 -17.82 26.00
N THR A 343 27.98 -18.17 27.08
CA THR A 343 26.52 -18.04 27.27
C THR A 343 26.04 -16.58 27.34
N ASN A 344 26.74 -15.64 26.69
CA ASN A 344 26.44 -14.21 26.62
C ASN A 344 26.12 -13.76 25.17
N SER A 345 25.53 -14.63 24.35
CA SER A 345 25.11 -14.25 22.99
C SER A 345 23.98 -13.22 23.08
N ASP A 346 24.13 -12.05 22.48
CA ASP A 346 23.02 -11.17 22.09
C ASP A 346 22.80 -11.34 20.58
N TYR A 347 21.60 -11.03 20.11
CA TYR A 347 20.90 -11.54 18.93
C TYR A 347 21.77 -11.68 17.67
N ALA A 348 22.35 -12.87 17.51
CA ALA A 348 23.31 -13.17 16.45
C ALA A 348 22.64 -13.22 15.08
N GLY A 349 23.28 -12.61 14.07
CA GLY A 349 23.02 -12.87 12.65
C GLY A 349 22.02 -11.97 11.92
N ILE A 350 21.38 -10.98 12.57
CA ILE A 350 20.33 -10.16 11.94
C ILE A 350 20.79 -9.52 10.62
N ALA A 351 22.00 -8.96 10.58
CA ALA A 351 22.60 -8.37 9.37
C ALA A 351 23.04 -9.42 8.34
N GLY A 352 23.45 -10.61 8.78
CA GLY A 352 23.90 -11.70 7.90
C GLY A 352 22.74 -12.39 7.16
N TYR A 353 21.54 -12.31 7.72
CA TYR A 353 20.31 -12.88 7.15
C TYR A 353 19.41 -11.84 6.50
N ALA A 354 19.71 -10.55 6.65
CA ALA A 354 18.86 -9.48 6.15
C ALA A 354 18.94 -9.28 4.65
N PHE A 355 17.78 -9.06 4.04
CA PHE A 355 17.66 -8.44 2.73
C PHE A 355 16.37 -7.65 2.65
N ALA A 356 16.38 -6.57 1.87
CA ALA A 356 15.18 -5.81 1.57
C ALA A 356 14.53 -6.32 0.28
N ILE A 357 13.22 -6.10 0.15
CA ILE A 357 12.51 -6.42 -1.08
C ILE A 357 11.84 -5.18 -1.67
N GLU A 358 11.89 -5.09 -2.99
CA GLU A 358 11.25 -4.04 -3.77
C GLU A 358 10.34 -4.70 -4.80
N PHE A 359 9.14 -4.16 -5.02
CA PHE A 359 8.27 -4.66 -6.08
C PHE A 359 8.93 -4.54 -7.46
N ASN A 360 8.87 -5.62 -8.24
CA ASN A 360 9.47 -5.74 -9.57
C ASN A 360 8.44 -6.06 -10.67
N GLY A 361 7.19 -5.68 -10.50
CA GLY A 361 6.16 -5.91 -11.51
C GLY A 361 5.94 -4.71 -12.43
N LYS A 362 5.22 -4.96 -13.51
CA LYS A 362 4.77 -3.89 -14.42
C LYS A 362 3.80 -2.97 -13.69
N ARG A 363 3.90 -1.68 -14.00
CA ARG A 363 2.96 -0.64 -13.56
C ARG A 363 2.14 -0.07 -14.73
N ASP A 364 2.43 -0.54 -15.94
CA ASP A 364 1.75 -0.19 -17.17
C ASP A 364 0.88 -1.36 -17.60
N PHE A 365 -0.42 -1.10 -17.74
CA PHE A 365 -1.44 -2.11 -17.98
C PHE A 365 -2.17 -1.81 -19.29
N MET A 366 -2.06 -2.73 -20.24
CA MET A 366 -2.92 -2.76 -21.42
C MET A 366 -4.08 -3.71 -21.12
N VAL A 367 -5.29 -3.16 -21.09
CA VAL A 367 -6.50 -3.88 -20.72
C VAL A 367 -7.18 -4.37 -21.99
N PRO A 368 -7.23 -5.70 -22.25
CA PRO A 368 -7.87 -6.24 -23.45
C PRO A 368 -9.38 -6.03 -23.43
N SER A 369 -10.02 -6.13 -24.60
CA SER A 369 -11.48 -6.07 -24.76
C SER A 369 -12.19 -7.28 -24.14
N GLU A 370 -11.53 -8.44 -24.10
CA GLU A 370 -12.05 -9.68 -23.52
C GLU A 370 -11.33 -10.06 -22.23
N GLY A 371 -12.07 -10.61 -21.26
CA GLY A 371 -11.52 -11.25 -20.06
C GLY A 371 -11.46 -10.38 -18.80
N LEU A 372 -11.65 -9.06 -18.88
CA LEU A 372 -11.92 -8.21 -17.72
C LEU A 372 -13.35 -7.69 -17.75
N THR A 373 -14.10 -7.97 -16.68
CA THR A 373 -15.48 -7.47 -16.50
C THR A 373 -15.57 -6.29 -15.54
N SER A 374 -14.49 -6.01 -14.80
CA SER A 374 -14.42 -4.88 -13.86
C SER A 374 -13.04 -4.23 -13.86
N VAL A 375 -13.04 -2.92 -13.73
CA VAL A 375 -11.83 -2.10 -13.50
C VAL A 375 -11.12 -2.55 -12.21
N ASP A 376 -11.82 -3.14 -11.24
CA ASP A 376 -11.30 -3.66 -9.95
C ASP A 376 -10.29 -4.81 -10.08
N ALA A 377 -10.19 -5.41 -11.26
CA ALA A 377 -9.18 -6.43 -11.52
C ALA A 377 -7.80 -5.83 -11.84
N ILE A 378 -7.72 -4.52 -12.15
CA ILE A 378 -6.45 -3.82 -12.37
C ILE A 378 -5.79 -3.50 -11.01
N PRO A 379 -4.48 -3.61 -10.81
CA PRO A 379 -3.87 -3.24 -9.54
C PRO A 379 -3.94 -1.72 -9.26
N SER A 380 -4.25 -1.31 -8.03
CA SER A 380 -4.40 0.11 -7.65
C SER A 380 -3.11 0.95 -7.83
N PHE A 381 -1.96 0.28 -7.82
CA PHE A 381 -0.64 0.89 -8.01
C PHE A 381 -0.28 1.17 -9.49
N ALA A 382 -1.20 0.93 -10.42
CA ALA A 382 -1.00 1.22 -11.85
C ALA A 382 -0.60 2.69 -12.07
N GLN A 383 0.38 2.91 -12.94
CA GLN A 383 0.83 4.24 -13.38
C GLN A 383 0.35 4.58 -14.78
N SER A 384 0.18 3.58 -15.65
CA SER A 384 -0.41 3.74 -16.97
C SER A 384 -1.49 2.69 -17.18
N ILE A 385 -2.69 3.12 -17.58
CA ILE A 385 -3.79 2.23 -17.95
C ILE A 385 -4.24 2.58 -19.35
N VAL A 386 -4.19 1.61 -20.25
CA VAL A 386 -4.62 1.74 -21.65
C VAL A 386 -5.70 0.69 -21.92
N PHE A 387 -6.92 1.14 -22.10
CA PHE A 387 -8.04 0.28 -22.48
C PHE A 387 -8.03 0.02 -23.99
N ALA A 388 -8.19 -1.24 -24.38
CA ALA A 388 -8.34 -1.61 -25.79
C ALA A 388 -9.66 -1.06 -26.38
N ALA A 389 -9.74 -1.04 -27.71
CA ALA A 389 -10.96 -0.69 -28.41
C ALA A 389 -12.11 -1.66 -28.06
N ASP A 390 -13.34 -1.15 -28.09
CA ASP A 390 -14.58 -1.89 -27.85
C ASP A 390 -14.64 -2.62 -26.49
N SER A 391 -13.84 -2.15 -25.52
CA SER A 391 -13.77 -2.74 -24.17
C SER A 391 -14.84 -2.17 -23.22
N PHE A 392 -15.26 -2.97 -22.23
CA PHE A 392 -16.21 -2.57 -21.17
C PHE A 392 -17.57 -2.06 -21.66
N SER A 393 -18.09 -2.60 -22.77
CA SER A 393 -19.42 -2.23 -23.29
C SER A 393 -20.56 -2.56 -22.32
N GLU A 394 -20.44 -3.61 -21.51
CA GLU A 394 -21.49 -4.06 -20.60
C GLU A 394 -21.55 -3.27 -19.28
N VAL A 395 -20.60 -2.36 -19.04
CA VAL A 395 -20.49 -1.62 -17.78
C VAL A 395 -21.23 -0.29 -17.87
N GLY A 396 -22.07 -0.01 -16.87
CA GLY A 396 -22.83 1.24 -16.78
C GLY A 396 -22.20 2.33 -15.90
N GLU A 397 -21.33 1.94 -14.96
CA GLU A 397 -20.68 2.83 -13.99
C GLU A 397 -19.24 2.34 -13.73
N VAL A 398 -18.30 3.27 -13.55
CA VAL A 398 -16.87 2.96 -13.33
C VAL A 398 -16.29 3.89 -12.27
N ASP A 399 -15.36 3.37 -11.46
CA ASP A 399 -14.65 4.13 -10.44
C ASP A 399 -13.12 4.01 -10.61
N PHE A 400 -12.46 5.16 -10.65
CA PHE A 400 -11.00 5.28 -10.75
C PHE A 400 -10.35 5.86 -9.47
N SER A 401 -11.13 6.15 -8.43
CA SER A 401 -10.67 6.81 -7.19
C SER A 401 -9.52 6.11 -6.47
N ARG A 402 -9.41 4.78 -6.64
CA ARG A 402 -8.35 3.97 -6.03
C ARG A 402 -6.97 4.10 -6.70
N PHE A 403 -6.88 4.61 -7.93
CA PHE A 403 -5.62 4.69 -8.67
C PHE A 403 -4.83 5.97 -8.34
N ARG A 404 -4.42 6.11 -7.07
CA ARG A 404 -3.70 7.30 -6.58
C ARG A 404 -2.34 7.53 -7.23
N GLU A 405 -1.79 6.49 -7.87
CA GLU A 405 -0.49 6.53 -8.55
C GLU A 405 -0.58 6.73 -10.07
N LEU A 406 -1.80 6.85 -10.60
CA LEU A 406 -2.03 6.94 -12.05
C LEU A 406 -1.42 8.20 -12.63
N LYS A 407 -0.65 8.05 -13.71
CA LYS A 407 0.01 9.12 -14.47
C LYS A 407 -0.54 9.24 -15.89
N GLU A 408 -0.99 8.14 -16.46
CA GLU A 408 -1.55 8.07 -17.81
C GLU A 408 -2.82 7.22 -17.82
N LEU A 409 -3.86 7.73 -18.47
CA LEU A 409 -5.12 7.03 -18.67
C LEU A 409 -5.58 7.21 -20.12
N VAL A 410 -5.73 6.09 -20.83
CA VAL A 410 -6.16 6.07 -22.23
C VAL A 410 -7.39 5.19 -22.38
N PHE A 411 -8.48 5.79 -22.85
CA PHE A 411 -9.71 5.10 -23.22
C PHE A 411 -9.67 4.78 -24.71
N GLY A 412 -9.60 3.49 -25.06
CA GLY A 412 -9.58 3.02 -26.45
C GLY A 412 -10.86 3.33 -27.23
N ALA A 413 -10.81 3.18 -28.55
CA ALA A 413 -11.92 3.53 -29.43
C ALA A 413 -13.21 2.76 -29.06
N ASN A 414 -14.35 3.43 -29.03
CA ASN A 414 -15.65 2.87 -28.63
C ASN A 414 -15.69 2.20 -27.24
N SER A 415 -14.67 2.37 -26.39
CA SER A 415 -14.66 1.78 -25.05
C SER A 415 -15.70 2.45 -24.14
N PHE A 416 -16.19 1.72 -23.14
CA PHE A 416 -17.17 2.21 -22.15
C PHE A 416 -18.45 2.79 -22.78
N ALA A 417 -18.89 2.21 -23.89
CA ALA A 417 -20.00 2.75 -24.70
C ALA A 417 -21.28 3.03 -23.89
N ASN A 418 -21.56 2.27 -22.82
CA ASN A 418 -22.77 2.38 -22.00
C ASN A 418 -22.58 3.12 -20.66
N VAL A 419 -21.39 3.64 -20.37
CA VAL A 419 -21.17 4.46 -19.17
C VAL A 419 -21.74 5.86 -19.40
N GLY A 420 -22.75 6.23 -18.61
CA GLY A 420 -23.46 7.50 -18.77
C GLY A 420 -22.68 8.72 -18.23
N SER A 421 -21.97 8.54 -17.12
CA SER A 421 -21.21 9.60 -16.44
C SER A 421 -19.83 9.09 -16.07
N LEU A 422 -18.79 9.86 -16.42
CA LEU A 422 -17.42 9.62 -15.97
C LEU A 422 -16.99 10.72 -15.01
N GLU A 423 -16.59 10.34 -13.81
CA GLU A 423 -16.07 11.25 -12.79
C GLU A 423 -14.64 10.85 -12.42
N LEU A 424 -13.69 11.74 -12.68
CA LEU A 424 -12.29 11.60 -12.31
C LEU A 424 -11.96 12.71 -11.29
N VAL A 425 -11.89 12.33 -10.03
CA VAL A 425 -11.72 13.24 -8.89
C VAL A 425 -10.47 12.88 -8.10
N GLY A 426 -9.62 13.86 -7.80
CA GLY A 426 -8.49 13.68 -6.88
C GLY A 426 -7.34 12.81 -7.42
N LEU A 427 -7.24 12.64 -8.74
CA LEU A 427 -6.13 11.91 -9.38
C LEU A 427 -4.89 12.80 -9.49
N HIS A 428 -4.28 13.12 -8.33
CA HIS A 428 -3.24 14.15 -8.20
C HIS A 428 -1.97 13.89 -8.99
N LYS A 429 -1.70 12.64 -9.39
CA LYS A 429 -0.51 12.25 -10.17
C LYS A 429 -0.79 12.13 -11.67
N LEU A 430 -2.05 12.25 -12.11
CA LEU A 430 -2.44 12.07 -13.51
C LEU A 430 -1.87 13.22 -14.35
N LYS A 431 -1.13 12.88 -15.41
CA LYS A 431 -0.45 13.84 -16.30
C LYS A 431 -1.04 13.86 -17.70
N SER A 432 -1.49 12.72 -18.21
CA SER A 432 -2.11 12.58 -19.53
C SER A 432 -3.42 11.80 -19.43
N LEU A 433 -4.46 12.35 -20.03
CA LEU A 433 -5.78 11.76 -20.16
C LEU A 433 -6.19 11.82 -21.64
N ARG A 434 -6.47 10.65 -22.24
CA ARG A 434 -6.81 10.52 -23.66
C ARG A 434 -8.09 9.73 -23.86
N PHE A 435 -8.97 10.28 -24.69
CA PHE A 435 -10.16 9.62 -25.20
C PHE A 435 -10.00 9.40 -26.71
N GLU A 436 -9.91 8.13 -27.12
CA GLU A 436 -9.92 7.75 -28.54
C GLU A 436 -11.33 7.85 -29.14
N VAL A 437 -11.42 7.75 -30.48
CA VAL A 437 -12.66 7.95 -31.25
C VAL A 437 -13.82 7.13 -30.66
N GLY A 438 -14.95 7.79 -30.39
CA GLY A 438 -16.16 7.12 -29.91
C GLY A 438 -16.10 6.60 -28.47
N ALA A 439 -15.03 6.86 -27.70
CA ALA A 439 -15.00 6.49 -26.29
C ALA A 439 -16.17 7.15 -25.54
N PHE A 440 -16.87 6.38 -24.70
CA PHE A 440 -18.10 6.82 -24.03
C PHE A 440 -19.19 7.30 -25.01
N ALA A 441 -19.43 6.56 -26.10
CA ALA A 441 -20.40 6.96 -27.13
C ALA A 441 -21.80 7.33 -26.57
N ASN A 442 -22.33 6.58 -25.59
CA ASN A 442 -23.61 6.91 -24.92
C ASN A 442 -23.43 7.70 -23.60
N GLY A 443 -22.21 8.14 -23.29
CA GLY A 443 -21.95 9.04 -22.17
C GLY A 443 -22.52 10.42 -22.42
N PHE A 444 -22.99 11.07 -21.35
CA PHE A 444 -23.60 12.41 -21.40
C PHE A 444 -23.00 13.36 -20.34
N ASN A 445 -22.16 12.88 -19.44
CA ASN A 445 -21.53 13.68 -18.39
C ASN A 445 -20.05 13.34 -18.19
N LEU A 446 -19.22 14.38 -18.06
CA LEU A 446 -17.80 14.27 -17.75
C LEU A 446 -17.41 15.28 -16.67
N VAL A 447 -16.90 14.77 -15.55
CA VAL A 447 -16.38 15.58 -14.45
C VAL A 447 -14.90 15.26 -14.25
N LEU A 448 -14.08 16.29 -14.40
CA LEU A 448 -12.65 16.30 -14.16
C LEU A 448 -12.40 17.27 -13.00
N ASP A 449 -12.11 16.77 -11.80
CA ASP A 449 -11.98 17.61 -10.61
C ASP A 449 -10.71 17.30 -9.80
N ASP A 450 -10.07 18.34 -9.28
CA ASP A 450 -8.87 18.24 -8.43
C ASP A 450 -7.77 17.34 -9.03
N MET A 451 -7.33 17.66 -10.26
CA MET A 451 -6.20 16.99 -10.93
C MET A 451 -5.06 17.98 -11.21
N PRO A 452 -4.34 18.45 -10.18
CA PRO A 452 -3.37 19.53 -10.30
C PRO A 452 -2.17 19.19 -11.21
N SER A 453 -1.86 17.90 -11.43
CA SER A 453 -0.75 17.46 -12.30
C SER A 453 -1.15 17.24 -13.77
N LEU A 454 -2.43 17.39 -14.14
CA LEU A 454 -2.90 17.10 -15.49
C LEU A 454 -2.35 18.16 -16.46
N VAL A 455 -1.54 17.73 -17.42
CA VAL A 455 -0.90 18.62 -18.42
C VAL A 455 -1.49 18.42 -19.81
N ASP A 456 -1.84 17.18 -20.15
CA ASP A 456 -2.30 16.77 -21.46
C ASP A 456 -3.70 16.15 -21.37
N LEU A 457 -4.67 16.80 -21.99
CA LEU A 457 -6.04 16.35 -22.10
C LEU A 457 -6.41 16.30 -23.58
N GLN A 458 -6.68 15.11 -24.10
CA GLN A 458 -6.96 14.90 -25.51
C GLN A 458 -8.27 14.17 -25.72
N TYR A 459 -9.09 14.72 -26.61
CA TYR A 459 -10.34 14.14 -27.05
C TYR A 459 -10.27 13.86 -28.55
N SER A 460 -10.79 12.72 -28.96
CA SER A 460 -11.09 12.43 -30.36
C SER A 460 -12.57 12.73 -30.65
N GLU A 461 -12.94 12.67 -31.93
CA GLU A 461 -14.33 12.86 -32.37
C GLU A 461 -15.28 11.78 -31.82
N GLY A 462 -16.54 12.16 -31.61
CA GLY A 462 -17.62 11.22 -31.26
C GLY A 462 -17.63 10.75 -29.81
N CYS A 463 -16.89 11.42 -28.91
CA CYS A 463 -16.93 11.12 -27.48
C CYS A 463 -18.14 11.77 -26.81
N PHE A 464 -18.79 11.07 -25.88
CA PHE A 464 -19.93 11.58 -25.10
C PHE A 464 -21.11 12.09 -25.95
N THR A 465 -21.68 11.23 -26.81
CA THR A 465 -22.79 11.62 -27.70
C THR A 465 -24.17 11.21 -27.20
N GLY A 466 -24.26 10.59 -26.01
CA GLY A 466 -25.49 10.02 -25.47
C GLY A 466 -26.44 11.04 -24.86
N GLU A 467 -27.69 10.63 -24.68
CA GLU A 467 -28.74 11.42 -24.02
C GLU A 467 -29.12 10.77 -22.68
N ALA A 468 -29.24 11.59 -21.63
CA ALA A 468 -29.65 11.10 -20.32
C ALA A 468 -31.06 10.49 -20.39
N SER A 469 -31.22 9.23 -20.02
CA SER A 469 -32.55 8.62 -19.89
C SER A 469 -33.28 9.27 -18.70
N GLY A 470 -34.31 10.07 -18.98
CA GLY A 470 -35.09 10.88 -18.03
C GLY A 470 -35.88 10.14 -16.92
N ARG A 471 -35.43 8.95 -16.49
CA ARG A 471 -36.01 8.17 -15.38
C ARG A 471 -35.33 8.41 -14.03
N ARG A 472 -34.15 9.05 -13.97
CA ARG A 472 -33.53 9.46 -12.69
C ARG A 472 -33.93 10.91 -12.37
N LEU A 473 -35.02 11.04 -11.60
CA LEU A 473 -35.45 12.25 -10.91
C LEU A 473 -34.41 12.67 -9.86
N ALA A 474 -33.38 13.40 -10.28
CA ALA A 474 -32.63 14.24 -9.37
C ALA A 474 -32.37 15.58 -10.08
N GLU A 475 -32.81 16.65 -9.45
CA GLU A 475 -32.56 18.06 -9.76
C GLU A 475 -31.05 18.37 -9.63
N VAL A 476 -30.20 17.69 -10.41
CA VAL A 476 -28.76 17.96 -10.43
C VAL A 476 -28.49 18.91 -11.58
N SER A 477 -27.99 20.07 -11.21
CA SER A 477 -27.36 21.08 -12.05
C SER A 477 -26.60 20.49 -13.25
N GLY A 478 -27.20 20.58 -14.44
CA GLY A 478 -26.57 20.52 -15.76
C GLY A 478 -25.73 19.27 -16.09
N TYR A 479 -26.27 18.39 -16.94
CA TYR A 479 -25.46 17.37 -17.64
C TYR A 479 -24.42 18.08 -18.52
N GLY A 480 -23.14 17.76 -18.38
CA GLY A 480 -22.16 18.57 -19.07
C GLY A 480 -20.71 18.17 -18.91
N ILE A 481 -19.84 19.11 -19.27
CA ILE A 481 -18.40 19.01 -19.11
C ILE A 481 -18.01 19.93 -17.96
N ARG A 482 -17.52 19.37 -16.87
CA ARG A 482 -16.92 20.14 -15.77
C ARG A 482 -15.44 19.82 -15.68
N ILE A 483 -14.61 20.84 -15.79
CA ILE A 483 -13.16 20.76 -15.57
C ILE A 483 -12.83 21.77 -14.48
N SER A 484 -12.47 21.28 -13.30
CA SER A 484 -12.16 22.10 -12.13
C SER A 484 -10.84 21.69 -11.47
N GLY A 485 -10.10 22.66 -10.92
CA GLY A 485 -8.89 22.40 -10.13
C GLY A 485 -7.71 21.78 -10.91
N CYS A 486 -7.72 21.83 -12.24
CA CYS A 486 -6.65 21.29 -13.08
C CYS A 486 -5.59 22.37 -13.38
N SER A 487 -4.80 22.74 -12.37
CA SER A 487 -3.92 23.92 -12.40
C SER A 487 -2.70 23.82 -13.33
N SER A 488 -2.31 22.63 -13.78
CA SER A 488 -1.20 22.43 -14.74
C SER A 488 -1.64 22.31 -16.20
N LEU A 489 -2.95 22.28 -16.47
CA LEU A 489 -3.49 22.04 -17.81
C LEU A 489 -3.21 23.25 -18.69
N ARG A 490 -2.65 23.03 -19.89
CA ARG A 490 -2.25 24.12 -20.80
C ARG A 490 -3.23 24.39 -21.93
N ARG A 491 -3.90 23.35 -22.42
CA ARG A 491 -4.81 23.47 -23.56
C ARG A 491 -6.05 22.64 -23.32
N VAL A 492 -7.20 23.20 -23.70
CA VAL A 492 -8.48 22.49 -23.76
C VAL A 492 -8.96 22.53 -25.20
N THR A 493 -9.11 21.38 -25.84
CA THR A 493 -9.65 21.30 -27.21
C THR A 493 -10.84 20.36 -27.21
N ILE A 494 -12.02 20.86 -27.58
CA ILE A 494 -13.25 20.08 -27.68
C ILE A 494 -13.55 19.85 -29.17
N PRO A 495 -13.39 18.62 -29.67
CA PRO A 495 -13.56 18.32 -31.09
C PRO A 495 -15.02 18.34 -31.51
N GLY A 496 -15.23 18.51 -32.82
CA GLY A 496 -16.54 18.44 -33.44
C GLY A 496 -17.22 17.08 -33.22
N GLY A 497 -18.54 17.07 -33.09
CA GLY A 497 -19.31 15.84 -32.90
C GLY A 497 -19.18 15.17 -31.52
N SER A 498 -18.43 15.77 -30.60
CA SER A 498 -18.38 15.35 -29.19
C SER A 498 -19.35 16.16 -28.33
N PHE A 499 -19.82 15.59 -27.22
CA PHE A 499 -20.70 16.24 -26.24
C PHE A 499 -22.00 16.81 -26.87
N THR A 500 -22.64 16.03 -27.74
CA THR A 500 -23.78 16.48 -28.56
C THR A 500 -25.05 16.80 -27.76
N HIS A 501 -25.10 16.35 -26.51
CA HIS A 501 -26.25 16.52 -25.60
C HIS A 501 -25.90 17.24 -24.29
N ALA A 502 -24.65 17.68 -24.12
CA ALA A 502 -24.26 18.48 -22.96
C ALA A 502 -25.04 19.80 -22.95
N THR A 503 -25.57 20.19 -21.79
CA THR A 503 -26.28 21.47 -21.60
C THR A 503 -25.39 22.51 -20.92
N VAL A 504 -24.35 22.09 -20.20
CA VAL A 504 -23.44 22.98 -19.48
C VAL A 504 -21.99 22.67 -19.80
N VAL A 505 -21.19 23.72 -19.95
CA VAL A 505 -19.72 23.65 -19.91
C VAL A 505 -19.22 24.51 -18.76
N SER A 506 -18.39 23.95 -17.90
CA SER A 506 -17.85 24.61 -16.73
C SER A 506 -16.34 24.37 -16.64
N MET A 507 -15.57 25.45 -16.70
CA MET A 507 -14.11 25.47 -16.60
C MET A 507 -13.73 26.39 -15.45
N VAL A 508 -13.23 25.82 -14.34
CA VAL A 508 -13.05 26.54 -13.08
C VAL A 508 -11.64 26.32 -12.53
N SER A 509 -10.95 27.38 -12.14
CA SER A 509 -9.62 27.31 -11.50
C SER A 509 -8.59 26.59 -12.38
N LEU A 510 -8.51 26.97 -13.65
CA LEU A 510 -7.59 26.42 -14.64
C LEU A 510 -6.46 27.42 -14.95
N SER A 511 -5.67 27.74 -13.93
CA SER A 511 -4.75 28.90 -13.93
C SER A 511 -3.64 28.85 -14.98
N ALA A 512 -3.22 27.67 -15.45
CA ALA A 512 -2.19 27.51 -16.48
C ALA A 512 -2.74 27.34 -17.91
N VAL A 513 -4.05 27.32 -18.12
CA VAL A 513 -4.62 27.13 -19.47
C VAL A 513 -4.29 28.35 -20.31
N GLU A 514 -3.56 28.12 -21.40
CA GLU A 514 -3.13 29.12 -22.38
C GLU A 514 -4.09 29.19 -23.57
N GLU A 515 -4.81 28.10 -23.87
CA GLU A 515 -5.66 27.99 -25.04
C GLU A 515 -6.90 27.13 -24.82
N VAL A 516 -8.06 27.67 -25.22
CA VAL A 516 -9.33 26.95 -25.31
C VAL A 516 -9.77 26.97 -26.77
N ARG A 517 -9.92 25.78 -27.37
CA ARG A 517 -10.45 25.58 -28.72
C ARG A 517 -11.73 24.74 -28.66
N ILE A 518 -12.81 25.26 -29.23
CA ILE A 518 -14.06 24.53 -29.44
C ILE A 518 -14.22 24.42 -30.95
N GLU A 519 -14.11 23.22 -31.49
CA GLU A 519 -14.06 23.00 -32.93
C GLU A 519 -15.46 23.11 -33.60
N GLU A 520 -15.47 23.09 -34.93
CA GLU A 520 -16.70 23.20 -35.72
C GLU A 520 -17.75 22.15 -35.31
N GLY A 521 -18.97 22.60 -35.04
CA GLY A 521 -20.10 21.74 -34.68
C GLY A 521 -20.04 21.10 -33.29
N ALA A 522 -19.08 21.46 -32.44
CA ALA A 522 -19.02 20.98 -31.06
C ALA A 522 -20.12 21.63 -30.18
N LEU A 523 -20.60 20.89 -29.17
CA LEU A 523 -21.48 21.40 -28.11
C LEU A 523 -22.80 22.05 -28.61
N PRO A 524 -23.60 21.38 -29.46
CA PRO A 524 -24.77 21.98 -30.10
C PRO A 524 -25.95 22.25 -29.16
N LYS A 525 -26.00 21.61 -27.98
CA LYS A 525 -27.09 21.75 -26.99
C LYS A 525 -26.69 22.50 -25.71
N VAL A 526 -25.48 23.05 -25.64
CA VAL A 526 -25.02 23.78 -24.46
C VAL A 526 -25.76 25.11 -24.37
N GLU A 527 -26.42 25.33 -23.24
CA GLU A 527 -27.17 26.55 -22.89
C GLU A 527 -26.30 27.53 -22.10
N VAL A 528 -25.38 27.01 -21.27
CA VAL A 528 -24.54 27.82 -20.37
C VAL A 528 -23.07 27.42 -20.48
N MET A 529 -22.21 28.40 -20.69
CA MET A 529 -20.75 28.25 -20.66
C MET A 529 -20.13 29.10 -19.55
N ASN A 530 -19.45 28.46 -18.60
CA ASN A 530 -18.82 29.11 -17.45
C ASN A 530 -17.30 28.94 -17.49
N MET A 531 -16.58 30.05 -17.44
CA MET A 531 -15.13 30.13 -17.35
C MET A 531 -14.75 31.02 -16.18
N THR A 532 -14.13 30.45 -15.15
CA THR A 532 -13.76 31.21 -13.94
C THR A 532 -12.33 30.92 -13.49
N SER A 533 -11.59 31.95 -13.09
CA SER A 533 -10.21 31.85 -12.59
C SER A 533 -9.26 31.17 -13.61
N MET A 534 -9.15 31.76 -14.79
CA MET A 534 -8.30 31.30 -15.90
C MET A 534 -7.26 32.37 -16.26
N GLU A 535 -6.28 32.55 -15.38
CA GLU A 535 -5.33 33.68 -15.36
C GLU A 535 -4.26 33.68 -16.47
N SER A 536 -4.14 32.59 -17.23
CA SER A 536 -3.13 32.46 -18.29
C SER A 536 -3.71 32.33 -19.69
N LEU A 537 -5.04 32.41 -19.84
CA LEU A 537 -5.68 32.21 -21.13
C LEU A 537 -5.14 33.22 -22.13
N SER A 538 -4.78 32.77 -23.32
CA SER A 538 -4.28 33.65 -24.38
C SER A 538 -5.09 33.50 -25.65
N VAL A 539 -5.56 32.29 -25.97
CA VAL A 539 -6.35 32.02 -27.17
C VAL A 539 -7.71 31.43 -26.79
N LEU A 540 -8.77 32.00 -27.33
CA LEU A 540 -10.11 31.43 -27.32
C LEU A 540 -10.59 31.31 -28.77
N SER A 541 -10.71 30.08 -29.26
CA SER A 541 -11.19 29.78 -30.61
C SER A 541 -12.52 29.01 -30.53
N ILE A 542 -13.53 29.50 -31.25
CA ILE A 542 -14.85 28.86 -31.35
C ILE A 542 -15.23 28.74 -32.82
N GLY A 543 -15.26 27.51 -33.30
CA GLY A 543 -15.50 27.14 -34.69
C GLY A 543 -16.94 27.39 -35.14
N LYS A 544 -17.15 27.21 -36.44
CA LYS A 544 -18.45 27.37 -37.09
C LYS A 544 -19.49 26.44 -36.45
N ASN A 545 -20.72 26.90 -36.26
CA ASN A 545 -21.83 26.10 -35.69
C ASN A 545 -21.53 25.44 -34.33
N ALA A 546 -20.53 25.90 -33.59
CA ALA A 546 -20.33 25.50 -32.20
C ALA A 546 -21.21 26.34 -31.26
N LEU A 547 -21.65 25.75 -30.14
CA LEU A 547 -22.43 26.43 -29.09
C LEU A 547 -23.68 27.17 -29.62
N VAL A 548 -24.39 26.58 -30.59
CA VAL A 548 -25.46 27.28 -31.33
C VAL A 548 -26.65 27.71 -30.48
N VAL A 549 -26.94 27.00 -29.38
CA VAL A 549 -28.03 27.32 -28.44
C VAL A 549 -27.54 27.94 -27.13
N CYS A 550 -26.25 28.28 -27.02
CA CYS A 550 -25.71 28.88 -25.80
C CYS A 550 -26.35 30.25 -25.56
N GLU A 551 -27.05 30.41 -24.45
CA GLU A 551 -27.80 31.62 -24.08
C GLU A 551 -26.97 32.53 -23.17
N SER A 552 -26.14 31.94 -22.30
CA SER A 552 -25.37 32.64 -21.28
C SER A 552 -23.90 32.22 -21.26
N MET A 553 -23.00 33.20 -21.27
CA MET A 553 -21.56 32.99 -21.16
C MET A 553 -20.98 33.76 -19.96
N THR A 554 -20.48 33.05 -18.96
CA THR A 554 -19.83 33.64 -17.78
C THR A 554 -18.32 33.60 -17.92
N MET A 555 -17.67 34.74 -17.77
CA MET A 555 -16.22 34.88 -17.75
C MET A 555 -15.79 35.73 -16.55
N VAL A 556 -15.27 35.10 -15.49
CA VAL A 556 -14.82 35.79 -14.26
C VAL A 556 -13.34 35.48 -14.00
N ASP A 557 -12.52 36.50 -13.77
CA ASP A 557 -11.07 36.35 -13.56
C ASP A 557 -10.37 35.57 -14.70
N VAL A 558 -10.75 35.87 -15.95
CA VAL A 558 -10.17 35.26 -17.15
C VAL A 558 -9.18 36.23 -17.79
N ALA A 559 -7.89 36.05 -17.59
CA ALA A 559 -6.91 37.03 -18.06
C ALA A 559 -6.41 36.70 -19.47
N ILE A 560 -7.04 37.31 -20.49
CA ILE A 560 -6.51 37.27 -21.86
C ILE A 560 -5.31 38.21 -21.97
N LYS A 561 -4.09 37.67 -21.85
CA LYS A 561 -2.82 38.44 -21.90
C LYS A 561 -2.59 39.01 -23.31
N ALA A 562 -3.21 40.16 -23.59
CA ALA A 562 -3.27 40.73 -24.93
C ALA A 562 -2.00 41.50 -25.34
N LYS A 563 -1.55 41.28 -26.59
CA LYS A 563 -0.87 42.31 -27.41
C LYS A 563 -1.80 42.88 -28.48
N ASP A 564 -2.79 42.10 -28.94
CA ASP A 564 -3.84 42.48 -29.90
C ASP A 564 -5.06 41.52 -29.75
N LEU A 565 -6.25 42.06 -29.46
CA LEU A 565 -7.49 41.29 -29.23
C LEU A 565 -7.98 40.56 -30.49
N GLU A 566 -7.72 41.09 -31.69
CA GLU A 566 -8.18 40.48 -32.96
C GLU A 566 -7.39 39.21 -33.34
N THR A 567 -6.21 38.99 -32.75
CA THR A 567 -5.39 37.80 -33.01
C THR A 567 -5.60 36.66 -32.00
N LEU A 568 -6.37 36.89 -30.94
CA LEU A 568 -6.52 35.98 -29.79
C LEU A 568 -7.93 35.41 -29.64
N LEU A 569 -8.95 36.13 -30.16
CA LEU A 569 -10.33 35.67 -30.27
C LEU A 569 -10.60 35.19 -31.70
N ASP A 570 -10.51 33.89 -31.91
CA ASP A 570 -10.80 33.26 -33.21
C ASP A 570 -12.24 32.71 -33.20
N LEU A 571 -13.20 33.61 -33.38
CA LEU A 571 -14.63 33.28 -33.30
C LEU A 571 -15.25 33.30 -34.70
N SER A 572 -15.90 32.19 -35.07
CA SER A 572 -16.73 32.14 -36.27
C SER A 572 -17.99 33.00 -36.10
N LYS A 573 -18.38 33.77 -37.12
CA LYS A 573 -19.67 34.49 -37.12
C LYS A 573 -20.89 33.57 -36.98
N GLU A 574 -20.71 32.27 -37.25
CA GLU A 574 -21.75 31.25 -37.13
C GLU A 574 -21.69 30.48 -35.80
N CYS A 575 -20.86 30.86 -34.82
CA CYS A 575 -20.93 30.31 -33.46
C CYS A 575 -21.91 31.10 -32.58
N LEU A 576 -22.22 30.55 -31.39
CA LEU A 576 -22.94 31.26 -30.30
C LEU A 576 -24.28 31.90 -30.73
N LYS A 577 -25.02 31.26 -31.65
CA LYS A 577 -26.17 31.87 -32.38
C LYS A 577 -27.28 32.39 -31.45
N ALA A 578 -27.51 31.74 -30.32
CA ALA A 578 -28.54 32.09 -29.34
C ALA A 578 -28.02 32.95 -28.17
N LEU A 579 -26.77 33.43 -28.20
CA LEU A 579 -26.17 34.14 -27.06
C LEU A 579 -26.92 35.44 -26.77
N GLN A 580 -27.45 35.55 -25.56
CA GLN A 580 -28.24 36.69 -25.08
C GLN A 580 -27.43 37.54 -24.11
N GLU A 581 -26.67 36.91 -23.22
CA GLU A 581 -25.94 37.59 -22.15
C GLU A 581 -24.49 37.11 -22.00
N ILE A 582 -23.60 38.03 -21.63
CA ILE A 582 -22.25 37.74 -21.16
C ILE A 582 -22.10 38.32 -19.75
N ILE A 583 -21.71 37.47 -18.80
CA ILE A 583 -21.51 37.83 -17.40
C ILE A 583 -20.00 38.00 -17.16
N VAL A 584 -19.56 39.21 -16.82
CA VAL A 584 -18.14 39.52 -16.54
C VAL A 584 -17.98 40.30 -15.25
N ASN A 585 -16.90 40.03 -14.50
CA ASN A 585 -16.57 40.88 -13.34
C ASN A 585 -16.22 42.31 -13.79
N ASN A 586 -16.39 43.28 -12.88
CA ASN A 586 -16.14 44.70 -13.14
C ASN A 586 -14.63 45.03 -13.18
N VAL A 587 -13.95 44.43 -14.17
CA VAL A 587 -12.54 44.59 -14.49
C VAL A 587 -12.46 45.08 -15.92
N LYS A 588 -11.68 46.15 -16.15
CA LYS A 588 -11.63 46.86 -17.44
C LYS A 588 -11.33 45.91 -18.61
N GLU A 589 -10.33 45.04 -18.43
CA GLU A 589 -9.90 44.06 -19.41
C GLU A 589 -11.02 43.08 -19.79
N MET A 590 -11.87 42.70 -18.82
CA MET A 590 -12.97 41.77 -19.04
C MET A 590 -14.15 42.40 -19.79
N ILE A 591 -14.44 43.67 -19.49
CA ILE A 591 -15.42 44.46 -20.24
C ILE A 591 -14.95 44.62 -21.70
N GLU A 592 -13.66 44.91 -21.93
CA GLU A 592 -13.08 45.02 -23.28
C GLU A 592 -13.19 43.70 -24.07
N ILE A 593 -12.98 42.55 -23.42
CA ILE A 593 -13.15 41.23 -24.04
C ILE A 593 -14.62 40.98 -24.43
N ALA A 594 -15.57 41.27 -23.54
CA ALA A 594 -16.99 41.10 -23.82
C ALA A 594 -17.46 41.98 -24.99
N GLU A 595 -16.99 43.24 -25.05
CA GLU A 595 -17.24 44.14 -26.18
C GLU A 595 -16.62 43.63 -27.49
N ALA A 596 -15.41 43.06 -27.44
CA ALA A 596 -14.77 42.47 -28.61
C ALA A 596 -15.56 41.28 -29.17
N ILE A 597 -16.03 40.39 -28.29
CA ILE A 597 -16.90 39.26 -28.68
C ILE A 597 -18.16 39.77 -29.38
N LYS A 598 -18.83 40.78 -28.79
CA LYS A 598 -20.03 41.42 -29.37
C LYS A 598 -19.78 41.97 -30.78
N LYS A 599 -18.63 42.63 -30.99
CA LYS A 599 -18.22 43.19 -32.28
C LYS A 599 -17.91 42.11 -33.31
N ILE A 600 -17.23 41.03 -32.92
CA ILE A 600 -16.87 39.93 -33.84
C ILE A 600 -18.12 39.19 -34.32
N LEU A 601 -19.06 38.93 -33.40
CA LEU A 601 -20.31 38.23 -33.69
C LEU A 601 -21.37 39.10 -34.38
N ASP A 602 -21.23 40.43 -34.32
CA ASP A 602 -22.17 41.42 -34.88
C ASP A 602 -23.61 41.26 -34.34
N ARG A 603 -23.74 41.19 -33.00
CA ARG A 603 -25.03 40.93 -32.31
C ARG A 603 -25.27 41.88 -31.13
N VAL A 604 -26.54 42.01 -30.76
CA VAL A 604 -26.95 42.72 -29.53
C VAL A 604 -26.96 41.71 -28.39
N ILE A 605 -25.96 41.80 -27.52
CA ILE A 605 -25.76 40.95 -26.35
C ILE A 605 -25.73 41.86 -25.11
N ASP A 606 -26.42 41.44 -24.06
CA ASP A 606 -26.46 42.10 -22.75
C ASP A 606 -25.19 41.78 -21.95
N MET A 607 -24.67 42.77 -21.23
CA MET A 607 -23.51 42.59 -20.34
C MET A 607 -23.97 42.77 -18.90
N LEU A 608 -23.72 41.76 -18.08
CA LEU A 608 -24.14 41.71 -16.68
C LEU A 608 -22.91 41.57 -15.77
N GLU A 609 -23.01 42.10 -14.56
CA GLU A 609 -22.04 41.83 -13.48
C GLU A 609 -22.50 40.58 -12.70
N PRO A 610 -21.57 39.67 -12.31
CA PRO A 610 -21.86 38.39 -11.65
C PRO A 610 -22.44 38.50 -10.23
#